data_AF-A0A6J6FDN0-F1
#
_entry.id   AF-A0A6J6FDN0-F1
#
_cell.length_a   1.000
_cell.length_b   1.000
_cell.length_c   1.000
_cell.angle_alpha   90.00
_cell.angle_beta   90.00
_cell.angle_gamma   90.00
#
_symmetry.space_group_name_H-M   'P 1'
#
loop_
_entity.id
_entity.type
_entity.pdbx_description
1 polymer ?
#
loop_
_entity_poly.entity_id
_entity_poly.type
_entity_poly.pdbx_seq_one_letter_code
_entity_poly.pdbx_strand_id
1 'polypeptide(L)'
;MTDRSAPRPGRAVRGSTTGRPLMAAMDLLGRRWALRLLWELRSGPLGARALLARCDGLSSSVLYERLRDLVDAALVVQDDDGRYELTDVGRELGTALQPLDAWARRWSRELDG
;
A
#
# COMPACT_ATOMS: atom_id res chain seq x y z
N MET A 1 20.67 -8.88 -2.70
CA MET A 1 19.27 -8.81 -2.23
C MET A 1 19.15 -7.61 -1.31
N THR A 2 19.07 -6.41 -1.90
CA THR A 2 19.06 -5.16 -1.15
C THR A 2 17.77 -5.09 -0.35
N ASP A 3 17.90 -5.06 0.97
CA ASP A 3 16.83 -4.74 1.91
C ASP A 3 16.21 -3.40 1.50
N ARG A 4 15.09 -3.44 0.78
CA ARG A 4 14.36 -2.24 0.35
C ARG A 4 13.37 -1.90 1.44
N SER A 5 13.89 -1.32 2.52
CA SER A 5 13.12 -0.60 3.52
C SER A 5 12.01 0.24 2.88
N ALA A 6 10.91 0.46 3.61
CA ALA A 6 9.78 1.27 3.17
C ALA A 6 10.28 2.60 2.56
N PRO A 7 9.74 3.02 1.40
CA PRO A 7 10.19 4.24 0.76
C PRO A 7 9.78 5.43 1.63
N ARG A 8 10.72 6.36 1.85
CA ARG A 8 10.52 7.52 2.73
C ARG A 8 10.58 8.82 1.95
N PRO A 9 9.66 9.78 2.20
CA PRO A 9 9.81 11.15 1.73
C PRO A 9 11.18 11.75 2.11
N GLY A 10 11.71 12.63 1.26
CA GLY A 10 13.03 13.26 1.45
C GLY A 10 14.22 12.39 1.03
N ARG A 11 14.00 11.16 0.55
CA ARG A 11 15.05 10.26 0.02
C ARG A 11 14.77 9.85 -1.41
N ALA A 12 15.82 9.51 -2.16
CA ALA A 12 15.66 8.88 -3.47
C ALA A 12 14.93 7.53 -3.33
N VAL A 13 14.07 7.23 -4.29
CA VAL A 13 13.24 6.02 -4.34
C VAL A 13 13.30 5.40 -5.74
N ARG A 14 12.71 4.21 -5.93
CA ARG A 14 12.64 3.64 -7.27
C ARG A 14 11.90 4.61 -8.21
N GLY A 15 12.50 4.90 -9.35
CA GLY A 15 11.91 5.77 -10.37
C GLY A 15 11.99 7.27 -10.09
N SER A 16 12.67 7.72 -9.02
CA SER A 16 12.85 9.14 -8.72
C SER A 16 14.02 9.44 -7.79
N THR A 17 14.82 10.45 -8.13
CA THR A 17 15.91 10.98 -7.29
C THR A 17 15.52 12.23 -6.49
N THR A 18 14.33 12.79 -6.71
CA THR A 18 13.94 14.13 -6.23
C THR A 18 13.61 14.21 -4.74
N GLY A 19 13.37 13.08 -4.06
CA GLY A 19 12.91 13.06 -2.67
C GLY A 19 11.47 13.53 -2.45
N ARG A 20 10.72 13.82 -3.53
CA ARG A 20 9.33 14.30 -3.42
C ARG A 20 8.43 13.28 -2.69
N PRO A 21 7.60 13.71 -1.71
CA PRO A 21 6.72 12.81 -0.97
C PRO A 21 5.81 11.96 -1.86
N LEU A 22 5.25 12.56 -2.92
CA LEU A 22 4.42 11.84 -3.88
C LEU A 22 5.18 10.68 -4.55
N MET A 23 6.46 10.85 -4.85
CA MET A 23 7.26 9.78 -5.48
C MET A 23 7.51 8.64 -4.51
N ALA A 24 7.72 8.93 -3.22
CA ALA A 24 7.83 7.88 -2.20
C ALA A 24 6.51 7.12 -2.03
N ALA A 25 5.37 7.83 -2.04
CA ALA A 25 4.05 7.21 -2.04
C ALA A 25 3.85 6.31 -3.27
N MET A 26 4.16 6.79 -4.49
CA MET A 26 4.01 5.99 -5.71
C MET A 26 4.94 4.77 -5.73
N ASP A 27 6.16 4.84 -5.17
CA ASP A 27 7.01 3.66 -4.99
C ASP A 27 6.36 2.64 -4.05
N LEU A 28 5.81 3.08 -2.91
CA LEU A 28 5.15 2.19 -1.95
C LEU A 28 3.94 1.49 -2.57
N LEU A 29 3.05 2.27 -3.20
CA LEU A 29 1.81 1.75 -3.78
C LEU A 29 2.08 0.86 -5.01
N GLY A 30 3.18 1.09 -5.72
CA GLY A 30 3.65 0.24 -6.80
C GLY A 30 4.29 -1.07 -6.34
N ARG A 31 4.54 -1.27 -5.02
CA ARG A 31 5.05 -2.55 -4.52
C ARG A 31 3.97 -3.61 -4.59
N ARG A 32 4.34 -4.80 -5.08
CA ARG A 32 3.44 -5.96 -5.17
C ARG A 32 2.78 -6.20 -3.81
N TRP A 33 1.45 -6.33 -3.82
CA TRP A 33 0.56 -6.52 -2.66
C TRP A 33 0.24 -5.28 -1.80
N ALA A 34 0.94 -4.15 -1.91
CA ALA A 34 0.69 -3.00 -1.04
C ALA A 34 -0.75 -2.48 -1.15
N LEU A 35 -1.20 -2.14 -2.37
CA LEU A 35 -2.58 -1.70 -2.61
C LEU A 35 -3.61 -2.78 -2.28
N ARG A 36 -3.30 -4.06 -2.50
CA ARG A 36 -4.24 -5.16 -2.19
C ARG A 36 -4.45 -5.30 -0.69
N LEU A 37 -3.40 -5.19 0.13
CA LEU A 37 -3.53 -5.24 1.59
C LEU A 37 -4.29 -4.03 2.13
N LEU A 38 -3.98 -2.83 1.64
CA LEU A 38 -4.73 -1.61 1.99
C LEU A 38 -6.22 -1.76 1.65
N TRP A 39 -6.54 -2.35 0.50
CA TRP A 39 -7.90 -2.65 0.10
C TRP A 39 -8.59 -3.62 1.06
N GLU A 40 -7.97 -4.75 1.43
CA GLU A 40 -8.57 -5.71 2.36
C GLU A 40 -8.84 -5.10 3.74
N LEU A 41 -7.95 -4.22 4.20
CA LEU A 41 -8.06 -3.54 5.51
C LEU A 41 -9.09 -2.41 5.54
N ARG A 42 -9.63 -1.97 4.39
CA ARG A 42 -10.59 -0.86 4.32
C ARG A 42 -11.87 -1.09 5.11
N SER A 43 -12.24 -2.35 5.33
CA SER A 43 -13.47 -2.74 6.02
C SER A 43 -13.28 -2.97 7.53
N GLY A 44 -12.06 -2.80 8.05
CA GLY A 44 -11.74 -2.98 9.46
C GLY A 44 -10.54 -3.92 9.71
N PRO A 45 -10.25 -4.19 11.00
CA PRO A 45 -9.06 -4.92 11.41
C PRO A 45 -9.07 -6.39 10.95
N LEU A 46 -7.93 -6.88 10.49
CA LEU A 46 -7.75 -8.28 10.05
C LEU A 46 -6.45 -8.88 10.57
N GLY A 47 -6.52 -10.12 11.06
CA GLY A 47 -5.34 -10.92 11.35
C GLY A 47 -4.64 -11.43 10.08
N ALA A 48 -3.36 -11.77 10.20
CA ALA A 48 -2.54 -12.26 9.08
C ALA A 48 -3.17 -13.46 8.33
N ARG A 49 -3.78 -14.40 9.05
CA ARG A 49 -4.46 -15.56 8.45
C ARG A 49 -5.62 -15.15 7.54
N ALA A 50 -6.43 -14.17 7.97
CA ALA A 50 -7.54 -13.67 7.17
C ALA A 50 -7.04 -12.92 5.93
N LEU A 51 -5.95 -12.16 6.05
CA LEU A 51 -5.31 -11.49 4.92
C LEU A 51 -4.78 -12.50 3.89
N LEU A 52 -4.09 -13.56 4.32
CA LEU A 52 -3.63 -14.64 3.42
C LEU A 52 -4.79 -15.30 2.69
N ALA A 53 -5.86 -15.63 3.41
CA ALA A 53 -7.03 -16.28 2.81
C ALA A 53 -7.73 -15.41 1.74
N ARG A 54 -7.61 -14.08 1.83
CA ARG A 54 -8.17 -13.13 0.86
C ARG A 54 -7.20 -12.77 -0.27
N CYS A 55 -5.92 -13.12 -0.12
CA CYS A 55 -4.85 -12.78 -1.04
C CYS A 55 -4.24 -14.07 -1.64
N ASP A 56 -4.96 -14.71 -2.56
CA ASP A 56 -4.49 -15.96 -3.16
C ASP A 56 -3.15 -15.77 -3.89
N GLY A 57 -2.18 -16.64 -3.60
CA GLY A 57 -0.79 -16.54 -4.09
C GLY A 57 0.13 -15.61 -3.27
N LEU A 58 -0.35 -14.96 -2.20
CA LEU A 58 0.51 -14.24 -1.25
C LEU A 58 1.17 -15.22 -0.28
N SER A 59 2.51 -15.26 -0.25
CA SER A 59 3.24 -16.01 0.78
C SER A 59 3.23 -15.27 2.11
N SER A 60 3.31 -16.01 3.23
CA SER A 60 3.43 -15.42 4.56
C SER A 60 4.64 -14.48 4.70
N SER A 61 5.78 -14.82 4.09
CA SER A 61 6.98 -13.97 4.11
C SER A 61 6.73 -12.61 3.46
N VAL A 62 6.10 -12.60 2.29
CA VAL A 62 5.78 -11.36 1.56
C VAL A 62 4.68 -10.58 2.29
N LEU A 63 3.73 -11.26 2.92
CA LEU A 63 2.71 -10.60 3.75
C LEU A 63 3.38 -9.79 4.87
N TYR A 64 4.23 -10.42 5.68
CA TYR A 64 4.87 -9.74 6.81
C TYR A 64 5.84 -8.65 6.36
N GLU A 65 6.57 -8.85 5.25
CA GLU A 65 7.39 -7.80 4.64
C GLU A 65 6.54 -6.58 4.27
N ARG A 66 5.39 -6.79 3.63
CA ARG A 66 4.52 -5.69 3.19
C ARG A 66 3.77 -5.03 4.35
N LEU A 67 3.33 -5.79 5.34
CA LEU A 67 2.74 -5.21 6.55
C LEU A 67 3.76 -4.36 7.29
N ARG A 68 5.03 -4.80 7.38
CA ARG A 68 6.11 -3.98 7.93
C ARG A 68 6.31 -2.70 7.13
N ASP A 69 6.37 -2.78 5.80
CA ASP A 69 6.47 -1.59 4.94
C ASP A 69 5.33 -0.58 5.20
N LEU A 70 4.09 -1.07 5.33
CA LEU A 70 2.90 -0.23 5.55
C LEU A 70 2.85 0.35 6.98
N VAL A 71 3.33 -0.39 7.98
CA VAL A 71 3.47 0.08 9.36
C VAL A 71 4.57 1.14 9.46
N ASP A 72 5.73 0.89 8.86
CA ASP A 72 6.84 1.85 8.80
C ASP A 72 6.46 3.15 8.06
N ALA A 73 5.49 3.07 7.14
CA ALA A 73 4.91 4.21 6.42
C ALA A 73 3.73 4.87 7.16
N ALA A 74 3.39 4.42 8.37
CA ALA A 74 2.26 4.90 9.18
C ALA A 74 0.88 4.80 8.50
N LEU A 75 0.71 3.90 7.53
CA LEU A 75 -0.57 3.63 6.87
C LEU A 75 -1.36 2.52 7.56
N VAL A 76 -0.67 1.62 8.24
CA VAL A 76 -1.24 0.49 8.97
C VAL A 76 -0.69 0.48 10.40
N VAL A 77 -1.51 0.05 11.35
CA VAL A 77 -1.10 -0.25 12.73
C VAL A 77 -1.53 -1.67 13.08
N GLN A 78 -0.84 -2.28 14.05
CA GLN A 78 -1.24 -3.56 14.64
C GLN A 78 -1.90 -3.27 16.00
N ASP A 79 -3.11 -3.79 16.21
CA ASP A 79 -3.84 -3.69 17.47
C ASP A 79 -3.32 -4.71 18.52
N ASP A 80 -3.84 -4.62 19.74
CA ASP A 80 -3.44 -5.48 20.86
C ASP A 80 -3.77 -6.97 20.61
N ASP A 81 -4.73 -7.27 19.73
CA ASP A 81 -5.11 -8.62 19.31
C ASP A 81 -4.21 -9.15 18.18
N GLY A 82 -3.20 -8.38 17.76
CA GLY A 82 -2.29 -8.72 16.67
C GLY A 82 -2.92 -8.60 15.28
N ARG A 83 -4.08 -7.95 15.14
CA ARG A 83 -4.72 -7.66 13.86
C ARG A 83 -4.19 -6.35 13.30
N TYR A 84 -4.19 -6.23 11.99
CA TYR A 84 -3.76 -5.04 11.29
C TYR A 84 -4.97 -4.20 10.90
N GLU A 85 -4.88 -2.88 10.99
CA GLU A 85 -5.90 -1.95 10.55
C GLU A 85 -5.28 -0.70 9.90
N LEU A 86 -6.07 0.00 9.09
CA LEU A 86 -5.65 1.29 8.55
C LEU A 86 -5.60 2.35 9.66
N THR A 87 -4.54 3.15 9.67
CA THR A 87 -4.50 4.41 10.43
C THR A 87 -5.43 5.44 9.79
N ASP A 88 -5.63 6.60 10.42
CA ASP A 88 -6.39 7.69 9.81
C ASP A 88 -5.78 8.14 8.48
N VAL A 89 -4.45 8.29 8.42
CA VAL A 89 -3.72 8.58 7.18
C VAL A 89 -3.88 7.46 6.15
N GLY A 90 -3.88 6.20 6.59
CA GLY A 90 -4.15 5.03 5.73
C GLY A 90 -5.55 5.04 5.13
N ARG A 91 -6.56 5.52 5.88
CA ARG A 91 -7.95 5.68 5.39
C ARG A 91 -8.06 6.83 4.40
N GLU A 92 -7.39 7.96 4.66
CA GLU A 92 -7.37 9.12 3.75
C GLU A 92 -6.83 8.78 2.36
N LEU A 93 -5.91 7.81 2.27
CA LEU A 93 -5.42 7.32 0.98
C LEU A 93 -6.54 6.79 0.08
N GLY A 94 -7.56 6.15 0.66
CA GLY A 94 -8.73 5.68 -0.10
C GLY A 94 -9.45 6.82 -0.80
N THR A 95 -9.67 7.93 -0.10
CA THR A 95 -10.25 9.16 -0.67
C THR A 95 -9.31 9.80 -1.70
N ALA A 96 -8.01 9.87 -1.42
CA ALA A 96 -7.02 10.44 -2.33
C ALA A 96 -6.89 9.67 -3.66
N LEU A 97 -7.18 8.36 -3.65
CA LEU A 97 -7.17 7.54 -4.85
C LEU A 97 -8.43 7.70 -5.72
N GLN A 98 -9.53 8.26 -5.22
CA GLN A 98 -10.77 8.41 -6.01
C GLN A 98 -10.57 9.31 -7.26
N PRO A 99 -9.97 10.51 -7.17
CA PRO A 99 -9.68 11.31 -8.36
C PRO A 99 -8.72 10.62 -9.32
N LEU A 100 -7.77 9.85 -8.79
CA LEU A 100 -6.81 9.08 -9.60
C LEU A 100 -7.50 7.94 -10.35
N ASP A 101 -8.42 7.20 -9.72
CA ASP A 101 -9.25 6.17 -10.36
C ASP A 101 -10.13 6.78 -11.46
N ALA A 102 -10.76 7.92 -11.19
CA ALA A 102 -11.57 8.63 -12.19
C ALA A 102 -10.74 9.03 -13.42
N TRP A 103 -9.54 9.56 -13.22
CA TRP A 103 -8.60 9.83 -14.30
C TRP A 103 -8.18 8.54 -15.03
N ALA A 104 -7.84 7.48 -14.30
CA ALA A 104 -7.39 6.21 -14.90
C ALA A 104 -8.47 5.57 -15.78
N ARG A 105 -9.74 5.62 -15.37
CA ARG A 105 -10.88 5.17 -16.18
C ARG A 105 -11.04 6.00 -17.46
N ARG A 106 -10.84 7.32 -17.38
CA ARG A 106 -10.86 8.16 -18.57
C ARG A 106 -9.71 7.80 -19.50
N TRP A 107 -8.50 7.67 -18.97
CA TRP A 107 -7.32 7.30 -19.75
C TRP A 107 -7.48 5.95 -20.46
N SER A 108 -8.04 4.94 -19.80
CA SER A 108 -8.36 3.65 -20.43
C SER A 108 -9.23 3.80 -21.68
N ARG A 109 -10.31 4.61 -21.60
CA ARG A 109 -11.21 4.81 -22.74
C ARG A 109 -10.55 5.49 -23.94
N GLU A 110 -9.51 6.29 -23.72
CA GLU A 110 -8.73 6.92 -24.81
C GLU A 110 -7.77 5.92 -25.48
N LEU A 111 -7.44 4.80 -24.82
CA LEU A 111 -6.61 3.74 -25.41
C LEU A 111 -7.43 2.67 -26.13
N ASP A 112 -8.69 2.50 -25.73
CA ASP A 112 -9.63 1.53 -26.30
C ASP A 112 -10.36 2.05 -27.56
N GLY A 113 -10.12 3.31 -27.96
CA GLY A 113 -10.68 3.95 -29.16
C GLY A 113 -9.63 4.26 -30.22
#